data_AF-A0A7J7FEH6-F1
#
_entry.id   AF-A0A7J7FEH6-F1
#
_cell.length_a   1.000
_cell.length_b   1.000
_cell.length_c   1.000
_cell.angle_alpha   90.00
_cell.angle_beta   90.00
_cell.angle_gamma   90.00
#
_symmetry.space_group_name_H-M   'P 1'
#
loop_
_entity.id
_entity.type
_entity.pdbx_description
1 polymer ?
#
loop_
_entity_poly.entity_id
_entity_poly.type
_entity_poly.pdbx_seq_one_letter_code
_entity_poly.pdbx_strand_id
1 'polypeptide(L)'
;MIEPFLGTWKLVSSENFEEYMKQLVPQSECEIKFDMETARGVGSSVHLLQESSLTTDNPRFEQHAQALSRAVEFAYFLFTQPDLSLICKSAKPTIIISASEDRGNIKTESSFKNSEISFKLGEEFDETTADNRKVKSIITVDGGSMIHVQKWLGKETTIKRQIVDGKMVVKYTMNNTVSTRVYEKV
;
A
#
# COMPACT_ATOMS: atom_id res chain seq x y z
N MET A 1 -17.76 20.31 -1.07
CA MET A 1 -17.99 20.45 0.38
C MET A 1 -17.67 19.12 1.05
N ILE A 2 -16.63 19.09 1.89
CA ILE A 2 -16.09 17.91 2.61
C ILE A 2 -16.87 17.57 3.88
N GLU A 3 -17.69 18.51 4.35
CA GLU A 3 -18.47 18.51 5.59
C GLU A 3 -19.25 17.20 5.84
N PRO A 4 -19.91 16.58 4.84
CA PRO A 4 -20.62 15.31 5.05
C PRO A 4 -19.73 14.16 5.52
N PHE A 5 -18.43 14.22 5.20
CA PHE A 5 -17.46 13.17 5.52
C PHE A 5 -16.82 13.37 6.89
N LEU A 6 -17.00 14.51 7.56
CA LEU A 6 -16.35 14.81 8.83
C LEU A 6 -16.86 13.90 9.95
N GLY A 7 -15.91 13.42 10.77
CA GLY A 7 -16.17 12.58 11.93
C GLY A 7 -15.37 11.28 11.92
N THR A 8 -15.77 10.39 12.83
CA THR A 8 -15.14 9.07 13.02
C THR A 8 -16.03 7.99 12.42
N TRP A 9 -15.42 7.10 11.65
CA TRP A 9 -16.10 6.08 10.85
C TRP A 9 -15.50 4.71 11.13
N LYS A 10 -16.30 3.75 11.57
CA LYS A 10 -15.87 2.36 11.81
C LYS A 10 -16.30 1.44 10.69
N LEU A 11 -15.40 0.57 10.24
CA LEU A 11 -15.72 -0.42 9.22
C LEU A 11 -16.80 -1.39 9.71
N VAL A 12 -17.84 -1.59 8.90
CA VAL A 12 -18.89 -2.58 9.15
C VAL A 12 -18.93 -3.70 8.11
N SER A 13 -18.58 -3.41 6.85
CA SER A 13 -18.49 -4.44 5.80
C SER A 13 -17.37 -4.14 4.82
N SER A 14 -16.86 -5.20 4.19
CA SER A 14 -15.79 -5.12 3.20
C SER A 14 -15.94 -6.25 2.20
N GLU A 15 -15.96 -5.91 0.92
CA GLU A 15 -16.13 -6.82 -0.20
C GLU A 15 -14.97 -6.66 -1.18
N ASN A 16 -14.44 -7.79 -1.65
CA ASN A 16 -13.41 -7.86 -2.70
C ASN A 16 -12.10 -7.09 -2.41
N PHE A 17 -11.82 -6.75 -1.15
CA PHE A 17 -10.67 -5.94 -0.77
C PHE A 17 -9.33 -6.68 -0.96
N GLU A 18 -9.32 -7.99 -0.79
CA GLU A 18 -8.14 -8.82 -1.05
C GLU A 18 -7.71 -8.76 -2.52
N GLU A 19 -8.65 -8.87 -3.46
CA GLU A 19 -8.36 -8.79 -4.89
C GLU A 19 -7.86 -7.41 -5.29
N TYR A 20 -8.38 -6.35 -4.67
CA TYR A 20 -7.85 -5.00 -4.84
C TYR A 20 -6.39 -4.90 -4.37
N MET A 21 -6.07 -5.43 -3.19
CA MET A 21 -4.71 -5.42 -2.64
C MET A 21 -3.73 -6.21 -3.51
N LYS A 22 -4.16 -7.35 -4.08
CA LYS A 22 -3.35 -8.14 -5.03
C LYS A 22 -2.92 -7.35 -6.27
N GLN A 23 -3.69 -6.34 -6.69
CA GLN A 23 -3.32 -5.50 -7.84
C GLN A 23 -2.35 -4.36 -7.49
N LEU A 24 -2.41 -3.86 -6.25
CA LEU A 24 -1.52 -2.80 -5.78
C LEU A 24 -0.08 -3.29 -5.65
N VAL A 25 0.08 -4.52 -5.16
CA VAL A 25 1.40 -5.17 -5.02
C VAL A 25 1.86 -5.61 -6.43
N PRO A 26 3.05 -5.21 -6.89
CA PRO A 26 3.57 -5.67 -8.18
C PRO A 26 3.69 -7.20 -8.20
N GLN A 27 2.96 -7.88 -9.09
CA GLN A 27 3.24 -9.29 -9.39
C GLN A 27 4.65 -9.50 -9.99
N SER A 28 5.33 -8.44 -10.43
CA SER A 28 6.72 -8.47 -10.87
C SER A 28 7.74 -8.72 -9.74
N GLU A 29 7.31 -8.72 -8.47
CA GLU A 29 8.12 -9.18 -7.34
C GLU A 29 7.74 -10.61 -6.90
N CYS A 30 6.61 -11.14 -7.41
CA CYS A 30 6.15 -12.50 -7.15
C CYS A 30 6.62 -13.50 -8.24
N GLU A 31 7.01 -13.00 -9.42
CA GLU A 31 7.58 -13.81 -10.52
C GLU A 31 9.10 -13.96 -10.49
N ILE A 32 9.79 -13.53 -9.42
CA ILE A 32 11.03 -14.24 -9.09
C ILE A 32 10.57 -15.58 -8.52
N LYS A 33 10.28 -16.53 -9.41
CA LYS A 33 10.40 -17.95 -9.09
C LYS A 33 11.84 -18.13 -8.63
N PHE A 34 12.08 -17.93 -7.34
CA PHE A 34 13.19 -18.57 -6.66
C PHE A 34 12.88 -20.05 -6.82
N ASP A 35 13.45 -20.63 -7.87
CA ASP A 35 13.52 -22.05 -8.02
C ASP A 35 14.18 -22.58 -6.75
N MET A 36 13.37 -23.19 -5.90
CA MET A 36 13.76 -23.66 -4.58
C MET A 36 14.83 -24.77 -4.69
N GLU A 37 15.06 -25.29 -5.89
CA GLU A 37 16.21 -26.15 -6.21
C GLU A 37 17.53 -25.38 -6.26
N THR A 38 17.55 -24.11 -6.69
CA THR A 38 18.79 -23.30 -6.70
C THR A 38 19.20 -22.86 -5.29
N ALA A 39 18.25 -22.62 -4.39
CA ALA A 39 18.54 -22.24 -2.99
C ALA A 39 19.20 -23.38 -2.20
N ARG A 40 18.91 -24.65 -2.52
CA ARG A 40 19.64 -25.81 -1.97
C ARG A 40 21.06 -25.94 -2.53
N GLY A 41 21.30 -25.49 -3.76
CA GLY A 41 22.64 -25.44 -4.34
C GLY A 41 23.50 -24.28 -3.81
N VAL A 42 22.88 -23.12 -3.53
CA VAL A 42 23.61 -21.93 -3.06
C VAL A 42 23.94 -22.02 -1.57
N GLY A 43 23.11 -22.69 -0.75
CA GLY A 43 23.42 -22.94 0.67
C GLY A 43 24.74 -23.68 0.91
N SER A 44 25.20 -24.48 -0.06
CA SER A 44 26.50 -25.16 -0.01
C SER A 44 27.66 -24.29 -0.53
N SER A 45 27.37 -23.23 -1.28
CA SER A 45 28.39 -22.36 -1.90
C SER A 45 28.63 -21.05 -1.15
N VAL A 46 27.69 -20.60 -0.29
CA VAL A 46 27.92 -19.41 0.58
C VAL A 46 28.96 -19.70 1.66
N HIS A 47 29.16 -20.98 2.04
CA HIS A 47 30.24 -21.36 2.96
C HIS A 47 31.64 -21.36 2.31
N LEU A 48 31.76 -21.18 0.99
CA LEU A 48 33.03 -21.23 0.27
C LEU A 48 33.55 -19.88 -0.25
N LEU A 49 32.86 -18.77 0.02
CA LEU A 49 33.33 -17.43 -0.40
C LEU A 49 33.82 -16.55 0.76
N GLN A 50 34.02 -17.13 1.95
CA GLN A 50 34.62 -16.40 3.07
C GLN A 50 36.16 -16.51 3.11
N GLU A 51 36.78 -17.26 2.19
CA GLU A 51 38.24 -17.38 2.09
C GLU A 51 38.77 -17.08 0.67
N SER A 52 38.41 -15.93 0.10
CA SER A 52 39.35 -15.30 -0.83
C SER A 52 39.31 -13.79 -0.69
N SER A 53 40.35 -13.27 -0.04
CA SER A 53 40.76 -11.89 -0.14
C SER A 53 41.15 -11.61 -1.59
N LEU A 54 40.20 -11.19 -2.42
CA LEU A 54 40.48 -10.60 -3.72
C LEU A 54 39.80 -9.24 -3.77
N THR A 55 40.64 -8.21 -3.82
CA THR A 55 40.28 -6.81 -3.94
C THR A 55 39.41 -6.61 -5.18
N THR A 56 38.14 -6.24 -5.00
CA THR A 56 37.25 -5.94 -6.11
C THR A 56 36.95 -4.44 -6.16
N ASP A 57 37.94 -3.69 -6.64
CA ASP A 57 37.76 -2.30 -7.08
C ASP A 57 37.10 -2.28 -8.47
N ASN A 58 35.94 -2.96 -8.58
CA ASN A 58 35.18 -3.10 -9.82
C ASN A 58 33.71 -2.74 -9.58
N PRO A 59 33.24 -1.58 -10.10
CA PRO A 59 31.90 -1.07 -9.83
C PRO A 59 30.77 -2.01 -10.30
N ARG A 60 31.08 -2.96 -11.20
CA ARG A 60 30.11 -3.97 -11.68
C ARG A 60 29.87 -5.11 -10.67
N PHE A 61 30.84 -5.41 -9.81
CA PHE A 61 30.69 -6.37 -8.71
C PHE A 61 29.92 -5.78 -7.54
N GLU A 62 30.16 -4.51 -7.22
CA GLU A 62 29.43 -3.80 -6.17
C GLU A 62 27.95 -3.59 -6.51
N GLN A 63 27.65 -3.31 -7.78
CA GLN A 63 26.26 -3.25 -8.26
C GLN A 63 25.56 -4.61 -8.13
N HIS A 64 26.25 -5.73 -8.42
CA HIS A 64 25.70 -7.08 -8.22
C HIS A 64 25.52 -7.42 -6.73
N ALA A 65 26.49 -7.08 -5.88
CA ALA A 65 26.42 -7.31 -4.44
C ALA A 65 25.27 -6.51 -3.80
N GLN A 66 25.08 -5.25 -4.20
CA GLN A 66 23.92 -4.45 -3.77
C GLN A 66 22.59 -5.02 -4.26
N ALA A 67 22.54 -5.52 -5.50
CA ALA A 67 21.33 -6.18 -6.03
C ALA A 67 20.99 -7.46 -5.26
N LEU A 68 21.99 -8.29 -4.93
CA LEU A 68 21.82 -9.51 -4.12
C LEU A 68 21.42 -9.20 -2.68
N SER A 69 22.03 -8.18 -2.05
CA SER A 69 21.65 -7.75 -0.70
C SER A 69 20.19 -7.30 -0.65
N ARG A 70 19.76 -6.47 -1.61
CA ARG A 70 18.37 -6.05 -1.74
C ARG A 70 17.43 -7.23 -1.99
N ALA A 71 17.83 -8.21 -2.78
CA ALA A 71 17.02 -9.41 -3.04
C ALA A 71 16.85 -10.28 -1.79
N VAL A 72 17.89 -10.39 -0.94
CA VAL A 72 17.83 -11.14 0.32
C VAL A 72 16.98 -10.41 1.36
N GLU A 73 17.16 -9.10 1.53
CA GLU A 73 16.30 -8.28 2.40
C GLU A 73 14.83 -8.31 1.95
N PHE A 74 14.61 -8.29 0.63
CA PHE A 74 13.28 -8.37 0.05
C PHE A 74 12.63 -9.75 0.23
N ALA A 75 13.38 -10.84 0.04
CA ALA A 75 12.91 -12.19 0.32
C ALA A 75 12.58 -12.35 1.82
N TYR A 76 13.48 -11.91 2.71
CA TYR A 76 13.23 -11.93 4.15
C TYR A 76 11.99 -11.10 4.53
N PHE A 77 11.78 -9.94 3.90
CA PHE A 77 10.57 -9.14 4.07
C PHE A 77 9.31 -9.91 3.65
N LEU A 78 9.31 -10.56 2.49
CA LEU A 78 8.18 -11.37 2.01
C LEU A 78 7.88 -12.58 2.91
N PHE A 79 8.91 -13.24 3.46
CA PHE A 79 8.75 -14.41 4.35
C PHE A 79 8.39 -14.05 5.79
N THR A 80 8.55 -12.79 6.21
CA THR A 80 8.30 -12.34 7.60
C THR A 80 7.05 -11.48 7.76
N GLN A 81 6.47 -10.93 6.68
CA GLN A 81 5.16 -10.31 6.80
C GLN A 81 4.09 -11.39 7.06
N PRO A 82 3.20 -11.23 8.05
CA PRO A 82 1.99 -12.04 8.09
C PRO A 82 1.28 -11.88 6.76
N ASP A 83 0.72 -12.96 6.21
CA ASP A 83 0.07 -12.94 4.91
C ASP A 83 -0.83 -11.70 4.79
N LEU A 84 -0.45 -10.79 3.87
CA LEU A 84 -1.16 -9.54 3.60
C LEU A 84 -2.66 -9.82 3.38
N SER A 85 -3.00 -10.99 2.83
CA SER A 85 -4.38 -11.46 2.66
C SER A 85 -5.10 -11.66 4.00
N LEU A 86 -4.44 -12.23 5.01
CA LEU A 86 -4.99 -12.50 6.33
C LEU A 86 -5.15 -11.22 7.16
N ILE A 87 -4.20 -10.29 7.04
CA ILE A 87 -4.27 -8.96 7.67
C ILE A 87 -5.43 -8.15 7.07
N CYS A 88 -5.55 -8.13 5.75
CA CYS A 88 -6.60 -7.36 5.06
C CYS A 88 -8.01 -7.88 5.38
N LYS A 89 -8.17 -9.18 5.62
CA LYS A 89 -9.46 -9.80 6.02
C LYS A 89 -9.87 -9.47 7.45
N SER A 90 -8.91 -9.41 8.37
CA SER A 90 -9.19 -9.26 9.80
C SER A 90 -9.17 -7.82 10.30
N ALA A 91 -8.53 -6.90 9.58
CA ALA A 91 -8.43 -5.50 9.96
C ALA A 91 -9.79 -4.78 9.89
N LYS A 92 -10.21 -4.23 11.02
CA LYS A 92 -11.36 -3.31 11.14
C LYS A 92 -10.87 -1.88 11.38
N PRO A 93 -10.34 -1.19 10.35
CA PRO A 93 -9.84 0.15 10.50
C PRO A 93 -10.96 1.13 10.87
N THR A 94 -10.57 2.14 11.66
CA THR A 94 -11.35 3.33 11.92
C THR A 94 -10.79 4.46 11.06
N ILE A 95 -11.65 5.19 10.35
CA ILE A 95 -11.27 6.37 9.57
C ILE A 95 -11.77 7.60 10.32
N ILE A 96 -10.88 8.55 10.57
CA ILE A 96 -11.18 9.84 11.18
C ILE A 96 -10.91 10.90 10.13
N ILE A 97 -11.94 11.67 9.77
CA ILE A 97 -11.84 12.74 8.79
C ILE A 97 -12.11 14.06 9.52
N SER A 98 -11.14 14.97 9.45
CA SER A 98 -11.25 16.31 10.00
C SER A 98 -10.92 17.34 8.93
N ALA A 99 -11.33 18.58 9.16
CA ALA A 99 -10.97 19.70 8.32
C ALA A 99 -10.61 20.90 9.21
N SER A 100 -9.53 21.57 8.87
CA SER A 100 -9.19 22.93 9.31
C SER A 100 -9.43 23.87 8.12
N GLU A 101 -9.61 25.17 8.37
CA GLU A 101 -10.01 26.22 7.40
C GLU A 101 -9.79 25.90 5.91
N ASP A 102 -8.55 25.57 5.49
CA ASP A 102 -8.19 25.27 4.10
C ASP A 102 -7.65 23.84 3.86
N ARG A 103 -7.60 22.97 4.87
CA ARG A 103 -7.00 21.62 4.77
C ARG A 103 -7.91 20.52 5.29
N GLY A 104 -8.01 19.44 4.52
CA GLY A 104 -8.57 18.18 5.00
C GLY A 104 -7.49 17.30 5.62
N ASN A 105 -7.86 16.51 6.62
CA ASN A 105 -7.04 15.45 7.19
C ASN A 105 -7.84 14.14 7.19
N ILE A 106 -7.19 13.06 6.78
CA ILE A 106 -7.71 11.70 6.87
C ILE A 106 -6.70 10.87 7.65
N LYS A 107 -7.12 10.40 8.82
CA LYS A 107 -6.39 9.45 9.64
C LYS A 107 -7.07 8.09 9.54
N THR A 108 -6.30 7.05 9.27
CA THR A 108 -6.75 5.65 9.29
C THR A 108 -6.03 4.93 10.42
N GLU A 109 -6.78 4.39 11.37
CA GLU A 109 -6.26 3.65 12.52
C GLU A 109 -6.66 2.18 12.44
N SER A 110 -5.73 1.27 12.64
CA SER A 110 -5.97 -0.17 12.73
C SER A 110 -5.02 -0.82 13.73
N SER A 111 -5.26 -2.08 14.10
CA SER A 111 -4.34 -2.86 14.93
C SER A 111 -3.00 -3.18 14.26
N PHE A 112 -2.86 -2.89 12.96
CA PHE A 112 -1.70 -3.28 12.15
C PHE A 112 -0.88 -2.07 11.74
N LYS A 113 -1.50 -1.13 11.03
CA LYS A 113 -0.83 0.06 10.49
C LYS A 113 -1.77 1.24 10.60
N ASN A 114 -1.23 2.35 11.09
CA ASN A 114 -1.90 3.64 11.09
C ASN A 114 -1.30 4.52 10.00
N SER A 115 -2.14 5.32 9.35
CA SER A 115 -1.70 6.33 8.39
C SER A 115 -2.45 7.64 8.63
N GLU A 116 -1.81 8.74 8.26
CA GLU A 116 -2.40 10.06 8.36
C GLU A 116 -1.94 10.89 7.17
N ILE A 117 -2.89 11.52 6.48
CA ILE A 117 -2.64 12.42 5.35
C ILE A 117 -3.30 13.77 5.61
N SER A 118 -2.62 14.84 5.23
CA SER A 118 -3.15 16.21 5.30
C SER A 118 -3.02 16.86 3.93
N PHE A 119 -4.14 17.30 3.36
CA PHE A 119 -4.24 17.71 1.95
C PHE A 119 -5.07 18.98 1.78
N LYS A 120 -4.89 19.64 0.64
CA LYS A 120 -5.79 20.69 0.14
C LYS A 120 -6.62 20.11 -1.00
N LEU A 121 -7.90 20.46 -1.06
CA LEU A 121 -8.77 19.97 -2.12
C LEU A 121 -8.32 20.53 -3.47
N GLY A 122 -8.15 19.66 -4.47
CA GLY A 122 -7.72 20.04 -5.81
C GLY A 122 -6.21 20.25 -5.98
N GLU A 123 -5.41 20.06 -4.93
CA GLU A 123 -3.95 20.18 -5.00
C GLU A 123 -3.28 18.80 -4.92
N GLU A 124 -2.27 18.58 -5.77
CA GLU A 124 -1.45 17.37 -5.70
C GLU A 124 -0.48 17.43 -4.52
N PHE A 125 -0.26 16.29 -3.87
CA PHE A 125 0.71 16.14 -2.79
C PHE A 125 1.40 14.76 -2.83
N ASP A 126 2.57 14.66 -2.22
CA ASP A 126 3.25 13.37 -2.07
C ASP A 126 2.66 12.60 -0.88
N GLU A 127 2.26 11.35 -1.12
CA GLU A 127 1.69 10.46 -0.12
C GLU A 127 2.56 9.20 0.01
N THR A 128 2.80 8.76 1.26
CA THR A 128 3.31 7.42 1.53
C THR A 128 2.16 6.57 2.05
N THR A 129 1.74 5.59 1.26
CA THR A 129 0.59 4.74 1.56
C THR A 129 0.91 3.71 2.66
N ALA A 130 -0.10 3.07 3.23
CA ALA A 130 0.07 2.08 4.30
C ALA A 130 0.92 0.86 3.88
N ASP A 131 0.93 0.55 2.59
CA ASP A 131 1.78 -0.46 1.93
C ASP A 131 3.13 0.11 1.45
N ASN A 132 3.58 1.22 2.03
CA ASN A 132 4.88 1.88 1.79
C ASN A 132 5.14 2.32 0.33
N ARG A 133 4.10 2.50 -0.50
CA ARG A 133 4.28 3.09 -1.84
C ARG A 133 4.39 4.61 -1.71
N LYS A 134 5.37 5.18 -2.41
CA LYS A 134 5.45 6.63 -2.64
C LYS A 134 4.62 6.96 -3.88
N VAL A 135 3.55 7.72 -3.69
CA VAL A 135 2.59 8.05 -4.75
C VAL A 135 2.38 9.57 -4.80
N LYS A 136 1.97 10.07 -5.97
CA LYS A 136 1.37 11.40 -6.07
C LYS A 136 -0.14 11.28 -5.94
N SER A 137 -0.71 12.05 -5.03
CA SER A 137 -2.12 11.98 -4.70
C SER A 137 -2.81 13.32 -4.90
N ILE A 138 -4.07 13.27 -5.33
CA ILE A 138 -4.96 14.43 -5.39
C ILE A 138 -6.31 14.03 -4.82
N ILE A 139 -6.91 14.92 -4.04
CA ILE A 139 -8.24 14.73 -3.47
C ILE A 139 -9.15 15.84 -3.96
N THR A 140 -10.25 15.47 -4.61
CA THR A 140 -11.28 16.38 -5.08
C THR A 140 -12.64 16.00 -4.48
N VAL A 141 -13.59 16.94 -4.49
CA VAL A 141 -14.99 16.66 -4.15
C VAL A 141 -15.84 17.08 -5.33
N ASP A 142 -16.49 16.11 -5.97
CA ASP A 142 -17.36 16.33 -7.12
C ASP A 142 -18.67 15.55 -6.97
N GLY A 143 -19.80 16.18 -7.28
CA GLY A 143 -21.13 15.56 -7.19
C GLY A 143 -21.42 14.87 -5.84
N GLY A 144 -20.98 15.47 -4.73
CA GLY A 144 -21.14 14.90 -3.38
C GLY A 144 -20.25 13.69 -3.09
N SER A 145 -19.30 13.38 -3.97
CA SER A 145 -18.33 12.30 -3.81
C SER A 145 -16.95 12.86 -3.56
N MET A 146 -16.26 12.37 -2.53
CA MET A 146 -14.83 12.64 -2.36
C MET A 146 -14.04 11.62 -3.19
N ILE A 147 -13.23 12.10 -4.11
CA ILE A 147 -12.43 11.29 -5.04
C ILE A 147 -10.97 11.49 -4.69
N HIS A 148 -10.29 10.41 -4.31
CA HIS A 148 -8.86 10.39 -4.00
C HIS A 148 -8.16 9.52 -5.05
N VAL A 149 -7.38 10.16 -5.92
CA VAL A 149 -6.60 9.49 -6.97
C VAL A 149 -5.16 9.39 -6.51
N GLN A 150 -4.57 8.20 -6.62
CA GLN A 150 -3.16 7.94 -6.32
C GLN A 150 -2.46 7.42 -7.57
N LYS A 151 -1.33 8.03 -7.94
CA LYS A 151 -0.55 7.69 -9.14
C LYS A 151 0.90 7.34 -8.79
N TRP A 152 1.40 6.24 -9.34
CA TRP A 152 2.79 5.81 -9.17
C TRP A 152 3.24 4.93 -10.34
N LEU A 153 4.46 5.12 -10.86
CA LEU A 153 5.06 4.24 -11.87
C LEU A 153 4.13 3.93 -13.07
N GLY A 154 3.34 4.91 -13.54
CA GLY A 154 2.37 4.72 -14.63
C GLY A 154 1.09 3.97 -14.25
N LYS A 155 0.94 3.56 -12.99
CA LYS A 155 -0.30 3.00 -12.42
C LYS A 155 -1.14 4.09 -11.75
N GLU A 156 -2.43 3.84 -11.68
CA GLU A 156 -3.41 4.70 -11.02
C GLU A 156 -4.41 3.84 -10.24
N THR A 157 -4.75 4.27 -9.03
CA THR A 157 -5.91 3.76 -8.28
C THR A 157 -6.79 4.94 -7.85
N THR A 158 -8.10 4.69 -7.80
CA THR A 158 -9.09 5.66 -7.36
C THR A 158 -9.83 5.15 -6.14
N ILE A 159 -9.89 5.98 -5.10
CA ILE A 159 -10.63 5.75 -3.86
C ILE A 159 -11.76 6.77 -3.81
N LYS A 160 -12.99 6.31 -4.07
CA LYS A 160 -14.19 7.15 -4.06
C LYS A 160 -14.98 6.94 -2.78
N ARG A 161 -15.24 8.00 -2.02
CA ARG A 161 -16.06 8.01 -0.80
C ARG A 161 -17.37 8.72 -1.08
N GLN A 162 -18.50 8.10 -0.71
CA GLN A 162 -19.83 8.68 -0.82
C GLN A 162 -20.62 8.43 0.47
N ILE A 163 -21.44 9.39 0.87
CA ILE A 163 -22.40 9.19 1.95
C ILE A 163 -23.71 8.70 1.34
N VAL A 164 -24.15 7.51 1.75
CA VAL A 164 -25.40 6.89 1.32
C VAL A 164 -26.12 6.40 2.57
N ASP A 165 -27.35 6.88 2.79
CA ASP A 165 -28.18 6.51 3.96
C ASP A 165 -27.46 6.65 5.31
N GLY A 166 -26.67 7.72 5.46
CA GLY A 166 -25.90 8.01 6.68
C GLY A 166 -24.64 7.15 6.87
N LYS A 167 -24.34 6.23 5.95
CA LYS A 167 -23.12 5.42 5.95
C LYS A 167 -22.12 5.95 4.92
N MET A 168 -20.84 5.81 5.21
CA MET A 168 -19.78 6.12 4.25
C MET A 168 -19.45 4.86 3.44
N VAL A 169 -19.80 4.88 2.15
CA VAL A 169 -19.45 3.84 1.18
C VAL A 169 -18.16 4.24 0.48
N VAL A 170 -17.13 3.41 0.59
CA VAL A 170 -15.82 3.60 -0.01
C VAL A 170 -15.61 2.57 -1.09
N LYS A 171 -15.41 3.02 -2.33
CA LYS A 171 -15.09 2.18 -3.49
C LYS A 171 -13.63 2.38 -3.88
N TYR A 172 -12.87 1.29 -3.89
CA TYR A 172 -11.50 1.23 -4.37
C TYR A 172 -11.51 0.65 -5.77
N THR A 173 -10.94 1.35 -6.74
CA THR A 173 -10.92 0.93 -8.14
C THR A 173 -9.49 0.96 -8.66
N MET A 174 -9.03 -0.19 -9.15
CA MET A 174 -7.76 -0.32 -9.85
C MET A 174 -7.96 -1.28 -11.01
N ASN A 175 -7.58 -0.85 -12.22
CA ASN A 175 -7.87 -1.56 -13.47
C ASN A 175 -9.36 -1.98 -13.53
N ASN A 176 -9.63 -3.30 -13.64
CA ASN A 176 -10.97 -3.86 -13.71
C ASN A 176 -11.50 -4.36 -12.35
N THR A 177 -10.74 -4.19 -11.27
CA THR A 177 -11.14 -4.63 -9.94
C THR A 177 -11.72 -3.49 -9.13
N VAL A 178 -12.89 -3.77 -8.55
CA VAL A 178 -13.58 -2.89 -7.62
C VAL A 178 -13.74 -3.59 -6.28
N SER A 179 -13.33 -2.91 -5.21
CA SER A 179 -13.63 -3.29 -3.82
C SER A 179 -14.54 -2.25 -3.20
N THR A 180 -15.50 -2.71 -2.38
CA THR A 180 -16.42 -1.83 -1.66
C THR A 180 -16.27 -2.06 -0.17
N ARG A 181 -16.16 -0.98 0.60
CA ARG A 181 -16.16 -0.99 2.07
C ARG A 181 -17.22 -0.04 2.58
N VAL A 182 -17.94 -0.44 3.62
CA VAL A 182 -18.97 0.39 4.26
C VAL A 182 -18.54 0.71 5.67
N TYR A 183 -18.70 1.97 6.05
CA TYR A 183 -18.39 2.47 7.38
C TYR A 183 -19.60 3.16 8.01
N GLU A 184 -19.76 2.97 9.31
CA GLU A 184 -20.76 3.65 10.12
C GLU A 184 -20.13 4.75 10.97
N LYS A 185 -20.85 5.86 11.12
CA LYS A 185 -20.41 6.99 11.93
C LYS A 185 -20.51 6.63 13.41
N VAL A 186 -19.50 7.03 14.20
CA VAL A 186 -19.42 6.85 15.66
C VAL A 186 -19.60 8.17 16.37
#